data_AF-A0A9X6N0K9-F1
#
_entry.id   AF-A0A9X6N0K9-F1
#
_cell.length_a   1.000
_cell.length_b   1.000
_cell.length_c   1.000
_cell.angle_alpha   90.00
_cell.angle_beta   90.00
_cell.angle_gamma   90.00
#
_symmetry.space_group_name_H-M   'P 1'
#
loop_
_entity.id
_entity.type
_entity.pdbx_description
1 polymer ?
#
loop_
_entity_poly.entity_id
_entity_poly.type
_entity_poly.pdbx_seq_one_letter_code
_entity_poly.pdbx_strand_id
1 'polypeptide(L)'
;MFQKMKQWFAKTFESKQGKARKATKIPSYNGRLIGKWAFWLLFCWMLIVSVTTVVKGKGDTQAKASTTPKEVTQKQNLASRPEAIEFARGFAKEYFTWQRGDEGKKKRSERLHPYIPKTFDPQVGLDFVSMQWDSNFLYATVLKVDEVTDKEANVIFKVKYKLSRMKADNSGPEDKEVVQQVSVPVQSDGKAFVISGFPQIVKVNEKAEVPEEKERKEREEIHEITVKEDIREFLPTFFKSYTTATQKELAYVLANTDIKGLEGAMKFENVLSSKIYPGKTKGTYEVQTEVSMIDPHSESKMKTGYTLFVKQDGKQWIVTDLKTK
;
A
#
# COMPACT_ATOMS: atom_id res chain seq x y z
N MET A 1 -63.93 26.49 3.92
CA MET A 1 -62.82 26.33 2.95
C MET A 1 -62.69 24.91 2.37
N PHE A 2 -63.62 23.97 2.65
CA PHE A 2 -63.58 22.58 2.16
C PHE A 2 -64.54 22.26 0.98
N GLN A 3 -65.41 23.19 0.57
CA GLN A 3 -66.30 22.98 -0.59
C GLN A 3 -65.68 23.32 -1.95
N LYS A 4 -64.68 24.23 -2.00
CA LYS A 4 -63.97 24.55 -3.25
C LYS A 4 -62.98 23.46 -3.69
N MET A 5 -62.52 22.63 -2.75
CA MET A 5 -61.58 21.54 -3.05
C MET A 5 -62.28 20.31 -3.67
N LYS A 6 -63.52 20.03 -3.25
CA LYS A 6 -64.35 18.96 -3.87
C LYS A 6 -64.76 19.27 -5.31
N GLN A 7 -65.00 20.53 -5.65
CA GLN A 7 -65.33 20.92 -7.03
C GLN A 7 -64.11 20.90 -7.98
N TRP A 8 -62.89 21.04 -7.45
CA TRP A 8 -61.67 20.90 -8.25
C TRP A 8 -61.38 19.43 -8.59
N PHE A 9 -61.58 18.50 -7.64
CA PHE A 9 -61.37 17.07 -7.86
C PHE A 9 -62.43 16.40 -8.75
N ALA A 10 -63.68 16.90 -8.75
CA ALA A 10 -64.73 16.38 -9.64
C ALA A 10 -64.52 16.79 -11.12
N LYS A 11 -63.77 17.87 -11.39
CA LYS A 11 -63.58 18.41 -12.74
C LYS A 11 -62.38 17.80 -13.48
N THR A 12 -61.46 17.14 -12.77
CA THR A 12 -60.25 16.53 -13.35
C THR A 12 -60.41 15.07 -13.76
N PHE A 13 -61.45 14.37 -13.30
CA PHE A 13 -61.63 12.93 -13.57
C PHE A 13 -62.66 12.58 -14.66
N GLU A 14 -63.47 13.53 -15.17
CA GLU A 14 -64.46 13.25 -16.23
C GLU A 14 -64.00 13.56 -17.67
N SER A 15 -62.74 13.94 -17.92
CA SER A 15 -62.30 14.31 -19.29
C SER A 15 -61.68 13.19 -20.13
N LYS A 16 -61.75 11.93 -19.70
CA LYS A 16 -61.22 10.78 -20.47
C LYS A 16 -62.21 9.63 -20.64
N GLN A 17 -63.44 9.93 -21.06
CA GLN A 17 -64.25 8.95 -21.78
C GLN A 17 -64.84 9.56 -23.06
N GLY A 18 -64.63 8.88 -24.19
CA GLY A 18 -65.44 9.03 -25.40
C GLY A 18 -64.95 10.03 -26.45
N LYS A 19 -63.90 9.68 -27.22
CA LYS A 19 -63.79 10.16 -28.62
C LYS A 19 -63.68 8.96 -29.56
N ALA A 20 -64.62 8.90 -30.50
CA ALA A 20 -64.84 7.82 -31.45
C ALA A 20 -63.57 7.44 -32.24
N ARG A 21 -63.33 6.13 -32.39
CA ARG A 21 -62.29 5.56 -33.25
C ARG A 21 -62.60 5.91 -34.71
N LYS A 22 -61.79 6.78 -35.32
CA LYS A 22 -61.80 6.96 -36.78
C LYS A 22 -61.12 5.75 -37.42
N ALA A 23 -61.81 5.13 -38.38
CA ALA A 23 -61.31 3.98 -39.13
C ALA A 23 -59.97 4.31 -39.80
N THR A 24 -58.96 3.48 -39.56
CA THR A 24 -57.65 3.53 -40.22
C THR A 24 -57.83 3.23 -41.71
N LYS A 25 -57.67 4.27 -42.55
CA LYS A 25 -57.65 4.08 -44.01
C LYS A 25 -56.43 3.23 -44.37
N ILE A 26 -56.69 2.09 -45.02
CA ILE A 26 -55.66 1.21 -45.58
C ILE A 26 -54.95 1.99 -46.70
N PRO A 27 -53.61 2.11 -46.69
CA PRO A 27 -52.90 2.84 -47.73
C PRO A 27 -53.05 2.12 -49.08
N SER A 28 -53.33 2.90 -50.13
CA SER A 28 -53.58 2.37 -51.48
C SER A 28 -52.34 1.69 -52.07
N TYR A 29 -52.56 0.87 -53.11
CA TYR A 29 -51.53 0.10 -53.82
C TYR A 29 -50.26 0.89 -54.16
N ASN A 30 -50.39 2.19 -54.48
CA ASN A 30 -49.26 3.07 -54.80
C ASN A 30 -48.42 3.47 -53.57
N GLY A 31 -49.03 3.52 -52.36
CA GLY A 31 -48.32 3.74 -51.11
C GLY A 31 -47.45 2.55 -50.69
N ARG A 32 -47.85 1.32 -51.07
CA ARG A 32 -47.02 0.12 -50.89
C ARG A 32 -45.81 0.10 -51.82
N LEU A 33 -45.92 0.58 -53.07
CA LEU A 33 -44.77 0.70 -53.96
C LEU A 33 -43.77 1.76 -53.50
N ILE A 34 -44.25 2.93 -53.07
CA ILE A 34 -43.40 4.00 -52.52
C ILE A 34 -42.70 3.52 -51.24
N GLY A 35 -43.40 2.76 -50.39
CA GLY A 35 -42.81 2.15 -49.20
C GLY A 35 -41.71 1.13 -49.54
N LYS A 36 -41.87 0.33 -50.60
CA LYS A 36 -40.82 -0.61 -51.07
C LYS A 36 -39.59 0.16 -51.56
N TRP A 37 -39.77 1.20 -52.37
CA TRP A 37 -38.64 2.02 -52.84
C TRP A 37 -37.96 2.75 -51.68
N ALA A 38 -38.72 3.33 -50.75
CA ALA A 38 -38.16 3.99 -49.56
C ALA A 38 -37.41 3.01 -48.65
N PHE A 39 -37.91 1.78 -48.48
CA PHE A 39 -37.24 0.73 -47.71
C PHE A 39 -35.94 0.28 -48.37
N TRP A 40 -35.93 0.06 -49.69
CA TRP A 40 -34.71 -0.30 -50.42
C TRP A 40 -33.68 0.84 -50.43
N LEU A 41 -34.13 2.10 -50.51
CA LEU A 41 -33.25 3.27 -50.40
C LEU A 41 -32.61 3.37 -49.01
N LEU A 42 -33.39 3.17 -47.94
CA LEU A 42 -32.89 3.16 -46.56
C LEU A 42 -31.94 1.99 -46.31
N PHE A 43 -32.25 0.81 -46.85
CA PHE A 43 -31.43 -0.38 -46.69
C PHE A 43 -30.09 -0.25 -47.41
N CYS A 44 -30.08 0.23 -48.65
CA CYS A 44 -28.85 0.54 -49.38
C CYS A 44 -28.05 1.67 -48.71
N TRP A 45 -28.71 2.70 -48.17
CA TRP A 45 -28.04 3.75 -47.39
C TRP A 45 -27.32 3.17 -46.18
N MET A 46 -27.99 2.29 -45.41
CA MET A 46 -27.40 1.69 -44.20
C MET A 46 -26.22 0.76 -44.55
N LEU A 47 -26.30 0.03 -45.67
CA LEU A 47 -25.20 -0.77 -46.20
C LEU A 47 -24.00 0.09 -46.62
N ILE A 48 -24.24 1.23 -47.28
CA ILE A 48 -23.16 2.17 -47.65
C ILE A 48 -22.49 2.73 -46.40
N VAL A 49 -23.25 3.14 -45.37
CA VAL A 49 -22.69 3.61 -44.09
C VAL A 49 -21.84 2.51 -43.43
N SER A 50 -22.32 1.26 -43.43
CA SER A 50 -21.58 0.10 -42.92
C SER A 50 -20.28 -0.19 -43.68
N VAL A 51 -20.24 0.02 -45.00
CA VAL A 51 -19.00 -0.15 -45.77
C VAL A 51 -18.05 1.02 -45.50
N THR A 52 -18.55 2.24 -45.32
CA THR A 52 -17.70 3.39 -44.99
C THR A 52 -17.09 3.32 -43.57
N THR A 53 -17.69 2.61 -42.62
CA THR A 53 -17.08 2.40 -41.29
C THR A 53 -15.98 1.34 -41.31
N VAL A 54 -16.01 0.40 -42.26
CA VAL A 54 -14.97 -0.63 -42.43
C VAL A 54 -13.82 -0.15 -43.32
N VAL A 55 -14.06 0.81 -44.23
CA VAL A 55 -13.03 1.34 -45.15
C VAL A 55 -12.32 2.60 -44.60
N LYS A 56 -12.79 3.22 -43.51
CA LYS A 56 -12.03 4.26 -42.79
C LYS A 56 -10.98 3.66 -41.84
N GLY A 57 -10.18 2.76 -42.41
CA GLY A 57 -8.92 2.25 -41.86
C GLY A 57 -7.75 2.67 -42.76
N LYS A 58 -7.64 3.97 -43.07
CA LYS A 58 -6.42 4.70 -43.50
C LYS A 58 -6.84 6.08 -44.04
N GLY A 59 -6.27 7.14 -43.48
CA GLY A 59 -6.36 8.49 -44.06
C GLY A 59 -6.90 9.55 -43.11
N ASP A 60 -5.98 10.13 -42.34
CA ASP A 60 -5.92 11.52 -41.88
C ASP A 60 -7.19 12.22 -41.42
N THR A 61 -7.27 12.41 -40.10
CA THR A 61 -7.99 13.55 -39.53
C THR A 61 -7.18 14.09 -38.35
N GLN A 62 -6.31 15.05 -38.62
CA GLN A 62 -5.78 15.96 -37.61
C GLN A 62 -6.94 16.76 -37.03
N ALA A 63 -7.23 16.59 -35.73
CA ALA A 63 -7.70 17.63 -34.80
C ALA A 63 -8.27 16.98 -33.53
N LYS A 64 -7.38 16.66 -32.59
CA LYS A 64 -7.48 16.96 -31.16
C LYS A 64 -6.27 16.28 -30.53
N ALA A 65 -5.39 17.08 -29.95
CA ALA A 65 -4.39 16.57 -29.02
C ALA A 65 -5.14 15.98 -27.82
N SER A 66 -5.57 14.73 -27.97
CA SER A 66 -5.75 13.83 -26.85
C SER A 66 -4.37 13.78 -26.21
N THR A 67 -4.22 14.42 -25.07
CA THR A 67 -3.24 14.03 -24.07
C THR A 67 -3.59 12.59 -23.68
N THR A 68 -3.22 11.64 -24.53
CA THR A 68 -2.84 10.33 -24.05
C THR A 68 -1.79 10.64 -23.00
N PRO A 69 -1.95 10.17 -21.74
CA PRO A 69 -0.81 10.11 -20.87
C PRO A 69 0.27 9.43 -21.71
N LYS A 70 1.38 10.11 -21.98
CA LYS A 70 2.60 9.38 -22.25
C LYS A 70 2.70 8.53 -21.00
N GLU A 71 2.33 7.26 -21.13
CA GLU A 71 2.82 6.23 -20.25
C GLU A 71 4.33 6.42 -20.37
N VAL A 72 4.89 7.18 -19.44
CA VAL A 72 6.30 7.18 -19.19
C VAL A 72 6.47 5.75 -18.72
N THR A 73 6.71 4.83 -19.65
CA THR A 73 7.35 3.57 -19.36
C THR A 73 8.68 4.01 -18.78
N GLN A 74 8.68 4.26 -17.48
CA GLN A 74 9.86 4.53 -16.70
C GLN A 74 10.70 3.30 -17.00
N LYS A 75 11.76 3.48 -17.79
CA LYS A 75 12.57 2.38 -18.31
C LYS A 75 13.14 1.69 -17.07
N GLN A 76 12.44 0.66 -16.62
CA GLN A 76 12.70 0.03 -15.34
C GLN A 76 14.09 -0.59 -15.42
N ASN A 77 14.96 -0.21 -14.50
CA ASN A 77 16.30 -0.78 -14.45
C ASN A 77 16.16 -2.29 -14.19
N LEU A 78 16.73 -3.08 -15.09
CA LEU A 78 16.61 -4.55 -15.03
C LEU A 78 17.35 -5.12 -13.81
N ALA A 79 18.38 -4.43 -13.34
CA ALA A 79 19.17 -4.81 -12.17
C ALA A 79 18.62 -4.29 -10.84
N SER A 80 17.55 -3.48 -10.82
CA SER A 80 16.88 -3.05 -9.58
C SER A 80 15.64 -3.88 -9.22
N ARG A 81 15.31 -4.87 -10.05
CA ARG A 81 14.15 -5.74 -9.85
C ARG A 81 14.31 -6.68 -8.64
N PRO A 82 13.21 -7.17 -8.04
CA PRO A 82 13.27 -8.11 -6.92
C PRO A 82 14.14 -9.34 -7.17
N GLU A 83 14.16 -9.86 -8.40
CA GLU A 83 14.97 -11.02 -8.78
C GLU A 83 16.47 -10.72 -8.71
N ALA A 84 16.88 -9.51 -9.13
CA ALA A 84 18.27 -9.05 -9.05
C ALA A 84 18.70 -8.84 -7.58
N ILE A 85 17.79 -8.31 -6.76
CA ILE A 85 18.00 -8.12 -5.33
C ILE A 85 18.22 -9.47 -4.63
N GLU A 86 17.40 -10.48 -4.90
CA GLU A 86 17.56 -11.81 -4.30
C GLU A 86 18.80 -12.54 -4.84
N PHE A 87 19.13 -12.36 -6.13
CA PHE A 87 20.40 -12.85 -6.68
C PHE A 87 21.61 -12.25 -5.93
N ALA A 88 21.61 -10.92 -5.71
CA ALA A 88 22.63 -10.23 -4.95
C ALA A 88 22.68 -10.67 -3.47
N ARG A 89 21.52 -10.98 -2.87
CA ARG A 89 21.43 -11.52 -1.49
C ARG A 89 22.05 -12.91 -1.39
N GLY A 90 21.78 -13.78 -2.37
CA GLY A 90 22.39 -15.10 -2.48
C GLY A 90 23.91 -15.00 -2.59
N PHE A 91 24.41 -14.11 -3.45
CA PHE A 91 25.83 -13.80 -3.51
C PHE A 91 26.37 -13.32 -2.17
N ALA A 92 25.70 -12.37 -1.49
CA ALA A 92 26.16 -11.82 -0.22
C ALA A 92 26.26 -12.91 0.86
N LYS A 93 25.33 -13.87 0.90
CA LYS A 93 25.42 -15.05 1.76
C LYS A 93 26.72 -15.82 1.53
N GLU A 94 27.02 -16.15 0.29
CA GLU A 94 28.24 -16.90 -0.05
C GLU A 94 29.50 -16.07 0.16
N TYR A 95 29.45 -14.77 -0.11
CA TYR A 95 30.55 -13.84 0.10
C TYR A 95 30.87 -13.63 1.60
N PHE A 96 29.89 -13.64 2.50
CA PHE A 96 30.15 -13.57 3.94
C PHE A 96 30.30 -14.92 4.63
N THR A 97 30.37 -16.02 3.87
CA THR A 97 30.62 -17.38 4.38
C THR A 97 31.96 -17.91 3.89
N TRP A 98 32.93 -18.01 4.80
CA TRP A 98 34.26 -18.54 4.48
C TRP A 98 34.80 -19.39 5.62
N GLN A 99 35.64 -20.35 5.27
CA GLN A 99 36.38 -21.18 6.21
C GLN A 99 37.84 -21.14 5.82
N ARG A 100 38.73 -21.07 6.80
CA ARG A 100 40.18 -21.08 6.62
C ARG A 100 40.65 -22.40 6.02
N GLY A 101 41.84 -22.35 5.43
CA GLY A 101 42.48 -23.49 4.78
C GLY A 101 42.06 -23.68 3.32
N ASP A 102 42.81 -24.52 2.61
CA ASP A 102 42.68 -24.70 1.16
C ASP A 102 41.33 -25.30 0.76
N GLU A 103 40.79 -26.21 1.57
CA GLU A 103 39.48 -26.81 1.35
C GLU A 103 38.36 -25.75 1.45
N GLY A 104 38.43 -24.89 2.46
CA GLY A 104 37.47 -23.79 2.65
C GLY A 104 37.53 -22.78 1.50
N LYS A 105 38.74 -22.43 1.06
CA LYS A 105 38.98 -21.59 -0.13
C LYS A 105 38.39 -22.19 -1.40
N LYS A 106 38.58 -23.48 -1.63
CA LYS A 106 38.03 -24.21 -2.79
C LYS A 106 36.50 -24.25 -2.76
N LYS A 107 35.91 -24.68 -1.65
CA LYS A 107 34.44 -24.74 -1.49
C LYS A 107 33.79 -23.37 -1.66
N ARG A 108 34.43 -22.31 -1.15
CA ARG A 108 33.93 -20.95 -1.36
C ARG A 108 33.93 -20.55 -2.83
N SER A 109 35.02 -20.84 -3.55
CA SER A 109 35.12 -20.59 -4.99
C SER A 109 33.98 -21.26 -5.76
N GLU A 110 33.66 -22.52 -5.43
CA GLU A 110 32.59 -23.29 -6.07
C GLU A 110 31.22 -22.66 -5.81
N ARG A 111 30.95 -22.17 -4.60
CA ARG A 111 29.69 -21.49 -4.24
C ARG A 111 29.55 -20.10 -4.84
N LEU A 112 30.65 -19.39 -5.08
CA LEU A 112 30.65 -18.06 -5.71
C LEU A 112 30.55 -18.12 -7.24
N HIS A 113 31.02 -19.21 -7.86
CA HIS A 113 31.05 -19.37 -9.32
C HIS A 113 29.73 -19.07 -10.05
N PRO A 114 28.54 -19.44 -9.53
CA PRO A 114 27.27 -19.12 -10.19
C PRO A 114 26.93 -17.63 -10.25
N TYR A 115 27.59 -16.79 -9.45
CA TYR A 115 27.26 -15.37 -9.31
C TYR A 115 28.17 -14.44 -10.09
N ILE A 116 29.40 -14.89 -10.40
CA ILE A 116 30.45 -14.05 -10.98
C ILE A 116 30.82 -14.49 -12.40
N PRO A 117 31.36 -13.58 -13.25
CA PRO A 117 31.91 -13.97 -14.55
C PRO A 117 33.08 -14.96 -14.39
N LYS A 118 33.26 -15.86 -15.36
CA LYS A 118 34.36 -16.87 -15.33
C LYS A 118 35.76 -16.26 -15.23
N THR A 119 35.94 -15.05 -15.72
CA THR A 119 37.21 -14.31 -15.72
C THR A 119 37.44 -13.49 -14.45
N PHE A 120 36.45 -13.45 -13.55
CA PHE A 120 36.51 -12.68 -12.32
C PHE A 120 37.31 -13.44 -11.24
N ASP A 121 37.87 -12.73 -10.26
CA ASP A 121 38.57 -13.35 -9.15
C ASP A 121 37.66 -14.37 -8.43
N PRO A 122 38.01 -15.67 -8.38
CA PRO A 122 37.17 -16.69 -7.76
C PRO A 122 36.94 -16.50 -6.25
N GLN A 123 37.79 -15.72 -5.59
CA GLN A 123 37.63 -15.35 -4.18
C GLN A 123 37.00 -13.97 -3.97
N VAL A 124 36.76 -13.24 -5.06
CA VAL A 124 36.12 -11.93 -5.07
C VAL A 124 36.84 -10.96 -4.12
N GLY A 125 38.19 -10.97 -4.16
CA GLY A 125 39.04 -10.05 -3.40
C GLY A 125 39.33 -10.48 -1.96
N LEU A 126 38.79 -11.62 -1.49
CA LEU A 126 39.08 -12.11 -0.15
C LEU A 126 40.44 -12.84 -0.10
N ASP A 127 41.39 -12.28 0.64
CA ASP A 127 42.69 -12.93 0.88
C ASP A 127 42.60 -13.96 2.03
N PHE A 128 43.14 -15.14 1.77
CA PHE A 128 43.19 -16.27 2.72
C PHE A 128 44.52 -16.36 3.46
N VAL A 129 45.59 -15.71 2.99
CA VAL A 129 46.94 -15.88 3.55
C VAL A 129 47.02 -15.36 4.98
N SER A 130 46.47 -14.17 5.26
CA SER A 130 46.46 -13.57 6.60
C SER A 130 45.15 -13.82 7.39
N MET A 131 44.30 -14.74 6.94
CA MET A 131 42.96 -14.93 7.50
C MET A 131 43.00 -15.66 8.85
N GLN A 132 42.55 -14.98 9.90
CA GLN A 132 42.53 -15.54 11.26
C GLN A 132 41.17 -16.06 11.72
N TRP A 133 40.10 -15.75 11.01
CA TRP A 133 38.73 -16.04 11.41
C TRP A 133 38.00 -16.81 10.34
N ASP A 134 37.22 -17.81 10.76
CA ASP A 134 36.16 -18.39 9.97
C ASP A 134 34.91 -17.48 10.05
N SER A 135 34.05 -17.49 9.03
CA SER A 135 32.83 -16.69 8.99
C SER A 135 31.63 -17.50 8.55
N ASN A 136 30.52 -17.29 9.25
CA ASN A 136 29.22 -17.83 8.92
C ASN A 136 28.20 -16.70 8.78
N PHE A 137 27.60 -16.61 7.60
CA PHE A 137 26.52 -15.67 7.33
C PHE A 137 25.28 -15.99 8.20
N LEU A 138 24.63 -14.95 8.74
CA LEU A 138 23.37 -15.10 9.47
C LEU A 138 22.19 -14.62 8.63
N TYR A 139 22.16 -13.34 8.28
CA TYR A 139 21.12 -12.76 7.42
C TYR A 139 21.59 -11.46 6.77
N ALA A 140 20.86 -11.06 5.73
CA ALA A 140 21.03 -9.78 5.07
C ALA A 140 19.67 -9.10 4.91
N THR A 141 19.61 -7.80 5.14
CA THR A 141 18.42 -6.94 4.91
C THR A 141 18.77 -5.92 3.84
N VAL A 142 17.90 -5.73 2.85
CA VAL A 142 18.10 -4.69 1.83
C VAL A 142 17.87 -3.33 2.49
N LEU A 143 18.81 -2.42 2.32
CA LEU A 143 18.67 -1.03 2.79
C LEU A 143 18.28 -0.10 1.63
N LYS A 144 18.92 -0.26 0.49
CA LYS A 144 18.79 0.65 -0.65
C LYS A 144 19.19 -0.07 -1.94
N VAL A 145 18.64 0.38 -3.06
CA VAL A 145 19.11 0.01 -4.40
C VAL A 145 19.42 1.29 -5.15
N ASP A 146 20.67 1.44 -5.54
CA ASP A 146 21.14 2.59 -6.33
C ASP A 146 21.25 2.18 -7.79
N GLU A 147 20.36 2.70 -8.63
CA GLU A 147 20.37 2.48 -10.07
C GLU A 147 21.54 3.24 -10.71
N VAL A 148 22.42 2.53 -11.43
CA VAL A 148 23.59 3.12 -12.09
C VAL A 148 23.30 3.38 -13.56
N THR A 149 22.81 2.36 -14.26
CA THR A 149 22.39 2.42 -15.68
C THR A 149 21.06 1.69 -15.84
N ASP A 150 20.56 1.49 -17.07
CA ASP A 150 19.35 0.69 -17.30
C ASP A 150 19.52 -0.81 -17.01
N LYS A 151 20.77 -1.26 -16.86
CA LYS A 151 21.15 -2.67 -16.69
C LYS A 151 22.05 -2.92 -15.49
N GLU A 152 22.38 -1.89 -14.72
CA GLU A 152 23.30 -1.99 -13.59
C GLU A 152 22.72 -1.28 -12.37
N ALA A 153 22.88 -1.92 -11.21
CA ALA A 153 22.48 -1.36 -9.94
C ALA A 153 23.44 -1.80 -8.83
N ASN A 154 23.54 -1.00 -7.78
CA ASN A 154 24.21 -1.34 -6.55
C ASN A 154 23.15 -1.69 -5.50
N VAL A 155 23.08 -2.96 -5.10
CA VAL A 155 22.17 -3.40 -4.04
C VAL A 155 22.91 -3.29 -2.72
N ILE A 156 22.42 -2.41 -1.83
CA ILE A 156 23.05 -2.16 -0.53
C ILE A 156 22.33 -2.99 0.53
N PHE A 157 23.08 -3.88 1.18
CA PHE A 157 22.59 -4.74 2.26
C PHE A 157 23.18 -4.35 3.60
N LYS A 158 22.40 -4.53 4.67
CA LYS A 158 22.88 -4.71 6.04
C LYS A 158 23.08 -6.20 6.28
N VAL A 159 24.33 -6.65 6.33
CA VAL A 159 24.69 -8.05 6.51
C VAL A 159 25.13 -8.28 7.95
N LYS A 160 24.55 -9.30 8.58
CA LYS A 160 24.99 -9.82 9.87
C LYS A 160 25.64 -11.19 9.67
N TYR A 161 26.82 -11.37 10.23
CA TYR A 161 27.59 -12.61 10.16
C TYR A 161 28.33 -12.85 11.48
N LYS A 162 28.66 -14.12 11.74
CA LYS A 162 29.38 -14.55 12.94
C LYS A 162 30.80 -14.96 12.54
N LEU A 163 31.78 -14.37 13.22
CA LEU A 163 33.17 -14.79 13.12
C LEU A 163 33.50 -15.76 14.24
N SER A 164 34.24 -16.81 13.94
CA SER A 164 34.71 -17.79 14.91
C SER A 164 36.18 -18.16 14.69
N ARG A 165 36.93 -18.37 15.76
CA ARG A 165 38.30 -18.93 15.72
C ARG A 165 38.65 -19.64 17.02
N MET A 166 39.78 -20.34 17.03
CA MET A 166 40.45 -20.73 18.27
C MET A 166 41.34 -19.56 18.73
N LYS A 167 41.35 -19.26 20.03
CA LYS A 167 42.27 -18.25 20.57
C LYS A 167 43.73 -18.65 20.32
N ALA A 168 44.60 -17.65 20.15
CA ALA A 168 46.02 -17.88 19.88
C ALA A 168 46.75 -18.63 21.00
N ASP A 169 46.25 -18.56 22.23
CA ASP A 169 46.77 -19.27 23.41
C ASP A 169 46.14 -20.66 23.61
N ASN A 170 45.30 -21.12 22.68
CA ASN A 170 44.52 -22.36 22.78
C ASN A 170 43.62 -22.46 24.02
N SER A 171 43.28 -21.35 24.68
CA SER A 171 42.40 -21.35 25.87
C SER A 171 40.92 -21.60 25.55
N GLY A 172 40.56 -21.80 24.27
CA GLY A 172 39.22 -22.15 23.83
C GLY A 172 38.75 -21.34 22.62
N PRO A 173 37.50 -21.59 22.15
CA PRO A 173 36.91 -20.88 21.04
C PRO A 173 36.64 -19.40 21.38
N GLU A 174 36.70 -18.56 20.36
CA GLU A 174 36.38 -17.14 20.40
C GLU A 174 35.42 -16.82 19.26
N ASP A 175 34.27 -16.24 19.59
CA ASP A 175 33.22 -15.88 18.64
C ASP A 175 32.85 -14.41 18.78
N LYS A 176 32.51 -13.76 17.66
CA LYS A 176 31.87 -12.43 17.68
C LYS A 176 30.91 -12.24 16.52
N GLU A 177 29.86 -11.48 16.75
CA GLU A 177 28.94 -11.07 15.69
C GLU A 177 29.36 -9.72 15.11
N VAL A 178 29.27 -9.60 13.79
CA VAL A 178 29.60 -8.38 13.06
C VAL A 178 28.41 -7.99 12.20
N VAL A 179 28.13 -6.69 12.16
CA VAL A 179 27.15 -6.09 11.25
C VAL A 179 27.89 -5.12 10.34
N GLN A 180 27.72 -5.27 9.03
CA GLN A 180 28.28 -4.35 8.03
C GLN A 180 27.23 -3.98 7.00
N GLN A 181 27.36 -2.77 6.45
CA GLN A 181 26.62 -2.37 5.27
C GLN A 181 27.51 -2.55 4.05
N VAL A 182 27.01 -3.24 3.03
CA VAL A 182 27.77 -3.64 1.85
C VAL A 182 26.99 -3.30 0.59
N SER A 183 27.65 -2.64 -0.35
CA SER A 183 27.16 -2.41 -1.71
C SER A 183 27.60 -3.56 -2.60
N VAL A 184 26.65 -4.21 -3.26
CA VAL A 184 26.88 -5.32 -4.18
C VAL A 184 26.50 -4.87 -5.60
N PRO A 185 27.48 -4.71 -6.52
CA PRO A 185 27.20 -4.30 -7.89
C PRO A 185 26.63 -5.47 -8.70
N VAL A 186 25.46 -5.28 -9.27
CA VAL A 186 24.73 -6.29 -10.06
C VAL A 186 24.46 -5.73 -11.45
N GLN A 187 24.66 -6.57 -12.46
CA GLN A 187 24.37 -6.28 -13.85
C GLN A 187 23.40 -7.32 -14.43
N SER A 188 22.55 -6.90 -15.36
CA SER A 188 21.64 -7.77 -16.11
C SER A 188 21.78 -7.60 -17.62
N ASP A 189 21.74 -8.71 -18.35
CA ASP A 189 21.57 -8.69 -19.81
C ASP A 189 20.09 -8.71 -20.24
N GLY A 190 19.17 -8.69 -19.28
CA GLY A 190 17.72 -8.80 -19.45
C GLY A 190 17.17 -10.23 -19.37
N LYS A 191 18.04 -11.25 -19.28
CA LYS A 191 17.66 -12.65 -19.07
C LYS A 191 18.18 -13.20 -17.74
N ALA A 192 19.39 -12.81 -17.37
CA ALA A 192 20.07 -13.27 -16.17
C ALA A 192 20.78 -12.11 -15.46
N PHE A 193 21.44 -12.44 -14.34
CA PHE A 193 22.17 -11.51 -13.50
C PHE A 193 23.60 -11.97 -13.30
N VAL A 194 24.48 -11.02 -13.04
CA VAL A 194 25.88 -11.28 -12.68
C VAL A 194 26.35 -10.20 -11.70
N ILE A 195 27.23 -10.57 -10.79
CA ILE A 195 27.94 -9.61 -9.95
C ILE A 195 29.08 -9.02 -10.78
N SER A 196 28.99 -7.73 -11.07
CA SER A 196 29.86 -7.05 -12.04
C SER A 196 31.12 -6.44 -11.43
N GLY A 197 31.27 -6.49 -10.11
CA GLY A 197 32.42 -5.92 -9.40
C GLY A 197 32.57 -6.40 -7.96
N PHE A 198 33.63 -5.95 -7.31
CA PHE A 198 33.88 -6.28 -5.90
C PHE A 198 32.87 -5.60 -4.98
N PRO A 199 32.37 -6.29 -3.94
CA PRO A 199 31.52 -5.68 -2.93
C PRO A 199 32.27 -4.60 -2.16
N GLN A 200 31.60 -3.52 -1.80
CA GLN A 200 32.19 -2.40 -1.09
C GLN A 200 31.52 -2.19 0.26
N ILE A 201 32.30 -2.02 1.33
CA ILE A 201 31.74 -1.61 2.63
C ILE A 201 31.35 -0.14 2.56
N VAL A 202 30.09 0.16 2.84
CA VAL A 202 29.50 1.50 2.73
C VAL A 202 28.85 1.91 4.05
N LYS A 203 28.42 3.18 4.14
CA LYS A 203 27.56 3.68 5.22
C LYS A 203 26.39 4.44 4.61
N VAL A 204 25.17 4.06 4.99
CA VAL A 204 23.91 4.69 4.59
C VAL A 204 23.05 4.97 5.81
N ASN A 205 22.32 6.07 5.78
CA ASN A 205 21.38 6.44 6.83
C ASN A 205 20.14 5.54 6.76
N GLU A 206 19.90 4.76 7.80
CA GLU A 206 18.72 3.89 7.91
C GLU A 206 17.49 4.64 8.47
N LYS A 207 17.75 5.68 9.27
CA LYS A 207 16.70 6.51 9.89
C LYS A 207 16.47 7.75 9.05
N ALA A 208 15.21 8.03 8.73
CA ALA A 208 14.84 9.30 8.13
C ALA A 208 15.09 10.45 9.12
N GLU A 209 15.68 11.53 8.62
CA GLU A 209 15.67 12.81 9.31
C GLU A 209 14.27 13.41 9.13
N VAL A 210 13.43 13.26 10.15
CA VAL A 210 12.16 13.97 10.21
C VAL A 210 12.48 15.31 10.88
N PRO A 211 12.36 16.45 10.16
CA PRO A 211 12.50 17.75 10.80
C PRO A 211 11.57 17.80 12.00
N GLU A 212 12.03 18.32 13.14
CA GLU A 212 11.14 18.57 14.27
C GLU A 212 9.93 19.33 13.73
N GLU A 213 8.76 18.74 13.96
CA GLU A 213 7.52 19.21 13.39
C GLU A 213 7.34 20.66 13.86
N LYS A 214 7.55 21.64 12.96
CA LYS A 214 7.33 23.07 13.23
C LYS A 214 6.02 23.15 13.99
N GLU A 215 6.08 23.60 15.24
CA GLU A 215 4.98 23.67 16.19
C GLU A 215 3.66 23.73 15.44
N ARG A 216 2.96 22.58 15.32
CA ARG A 216 1.60 22.58 14.77
C ARG A 216 0.89 23.61 15.63
N LYS A 217 0.44 24.72 15.01
CA LYS A 217 -0.31 25.80 15.67
C LYS A 217 -1.08 25.20 16.82
N GLU A 218 -0.75 25.56 18.06
CA GLU A 218 -1.41 25.02 19.25
C GLU A 218 -2.91 25.08 19.00
N ARG A 219 -3.50 23.93 18.70
CA ARG A 219 -4.94 23.88 18.53
C ARG A 219 -5.51 24.06 19.92
N GLU A 220 -6.44 24.98 20.05
CA GLU A 220 -7.14 25.19 21.30
C GLU A 220 -8.13 24.04 21.50
N GLU A 221 -8.08 23.43 22.69
CA GLU A 221 -9.09 22.47 23.09
C GLU A 221 -10.44 23.17 23.28
N ILE A 222 -11.54 22.41 23.25
CA ILE A 222 -12.89 22.97 23.52
C ILE A 222 -12.94 23.62 24.91
N HIS A 223 -13.78 24.65 25.10
CA HIS A 223 -13.94 25.29 26.42
C HIS A 223 -15.05 24.66 27.28
N GLU A 224 -15.93 23.86 26.66
CA GLU A 224 -17.08 23.21 27.31
C GLU A 224 -16.62 22.12 28.30
N ILE A 225 -16.56 22.47 29.60
CA ILE A 225 -16.06 21.58 30.66
C ILE A 225 -16.89 20.30 30.76
N THR A 226 -18.22 20.41 30.74
CA THR A 226 -19.12 19.26 30.84
C THR A 226 -18.90 18.27 29.70
N VAL A 227 -18.76 18.75 28.47
CA VAL A 227 -18.49 17.89 27.31
C VAL A 227 -17.10 17.22 27.42
N LYS A 228 -16.09 17.94 27.93
CA LYS A 228 -14.77 17.33 28.16
C LYS A 228 -14.84 16.19 29.16
N GLU A 229 -15.55 16.38 30.26
CA GLU A 229 -15.70 15.39 31.32
C GLU A 229 -16.48 14.17 30.79
N ASP A 230 -17.61 14.39 30.12
CA ASP A 230 -18.42 13.32 29.53
C ASP A 230 -17.61 12.46 28.53
N ILE A 231 -16.82 13.09 27.67
CA ILE A 231 -15.95 12.37 26.72
C ILE A 231 -14.87 11.60 27.48
N ARG A 232 -14.26 12.17 28.52
CA ARG A 232 -13.22 11.51 29.33
C ARG A 232 -13.77 10.28 30.06
N GLU A 233 -14.99 10.34 30.57
CA GLU A 233 -15.67 9.20 31.20
C GLU A 233 -16.07 8.13 30.19
N PHE A 234 -16.39 8.54 28.96
CA PHE A 234 -16.68 7.62 27.87
C PHE A 234 -15.46 6.80 27.42
N LEU A 235 -14.26 7.42 27.35
CA LEU A 235 -13.06 6.78 26.78
C LEU A 235 -12.71 5.40 27.40
N PRO A 236 -12.67 5.22 28.74
CA PRO A 236 -12.41 3.90 29.33
C PRO A 236 -13.40 2.83 28.88
N THR A 237 -14.68 3.19 28.78
CA THR A 237 -15.74 2.27 28.35
C THR A 237 -15.57 1.90 26.89
N PHE A 238 -15.30 2.89 26.04
CA PHE A 238 -15.01 2.65 24.63
C PHE A 238 -13.81 1.73 24.45
N PHE A 239 -12.67 2.01 25.10
CA PHE A 239 -11.47 1.20 24.92
C PHE A 239 -11.61 -0.21 25.51
N LYS A 240 -12.39 -0.39 26.56
CA LYS A 240 -12.76 -1.72 27.04
C LYS A 240 -13.53 -2.48 25.96
N SER A 241 -14.56 -1.88 25.37
CA SER A 241 -15.29 -2.53 24.26
C SER A 241 -14.41 -2.74 23.03
N TYR A 242 -13.60 -1.76 22.65
CA TYR A 242 -12.66 -1.87 21.52
C TYR A 242 -11.65 -3.00 21.71
N THR A 243 -11.25 -3.28 22.96
CA THR A 243 -10.29 -4.35 23.28
C THR A 243 -10.94 -5.71 23.47
N THR A 244 -12.19 -5.81 23.94
CA THR A 244 -12.79 -7.10 24.34
C THR A 244 -14.06 -7.51 23.60
N ALA A 245 -14.82 -6.57 23.03
CA ALA A 245 -16.11 -6.85 22.42
C ALA A 245 -15.94 -7.51 21.05
N THR A 246 -16.94 -8.31 20.65
CA THR A 246 -17.03 -8.81 19.27
C THR A 246 -17.30 -7.66 18.31
N GLN A 247 -16.98 -7.81 17.02
CA GLN A 247 -17.27 -6.78 16.02
C GLN A 247 -18.76 -6.34 16.00
N LYS A 248 -19.70 -7.27 16.26
CA LYS A 248 -21.13 -6.95 16.32
C LYS A 248 -21.49 -6.06 17.51
N GLU A 249 -20.89 -6.32 18.67
CA GLU A 249 -21.09 -5.51 19.88
C GLU A 249 -20.37 -4.17 19.77
N LEU A 250 -19.19 -4.15 19.13
CA LEU A 250 -18.42 -2.93 18.90
C LEU A 250 -19.18 -1.93 18.01
N ALA A 251 -19.98 -2.42 17.06
CA ALA A 251 -20.80 -1.58 16.17
C ALA A 251 -21.80 -0.66 16.90
N TYR A 252 -22.12 -0.94 18.18
CA TYR A 252 -22.97 -0.05 18.98
C TYR A 252 -22.24 1.22 19.45
N VAL A 253 -20.91 1.20 19.52
CA VAL A 253 -20.10 2.32 20.02
C VAL A 253 -19.09 2.84 18.97
N LEU A 254 -18.92 2.11 17.87
CA LEU A 254 -18.07 2.46 16.74
C LEU A 254 -18.86 2.34 15.44
N ALA A 255 -19.19 3.47 14.82
CA ALA A 255 -20.02 3.51 13.63
C ALA A 255 -19.28 3.04 12.36
N ASN A 256 -17.95 3.18 12.31
CA ASN A 256 -17.16 2.76 11.16
C ASN A 256 -16.89 1.24 11.23
N THR A 257 -17.62 0.48 10.42
CA THR A 257 -17.53 -0.99 10.38
C THR A 257 -16.24 -1.53 9.76
N ASP A 258 -15.48 -0.69 9.05
CA ASP A 258 -14.20 -1.10 8.46
C ASP A 258 -13.10 -1.20 9.53
N ILE A 259 -13.33 -0.59 10.70
CA ILE A 259 -12.42 -0.64 11.84
C ILE A 259 -12.75 -1.87 12.68
N LYS A 260 -11.76 -2.75 12.80
CA LYS A 260 -11.87 -3.97 13.60
C LYS A 260 -11.43 -3.71 15.04
N GLY A 261 -12.22 -4.21 15.99
CA GLY A 261 -11.80 -4.30 17.38
C GLY A 261 -10.60 -5.24 17.54
N LEU A 262 -10.00 -5.22 18.73
CA LEU A 262 -8.85 -6.09 19.04
C LEU A 262 -9.30 -7.48 19.49
N GLU A 263 -10.56 -7.68 19.85
CA GLU A 263 -11.16 -8.99 20.18
C GLU A 263 -10.30 -9.85 21.12
N GLY A 264 -9.75 -9.22 22.17
CA GLY A 264 -8.93 -9.86 23.19
C GLY A 264 -7.45 -9.93 22.89
N ALA A 265 -6.97 -9.47 21.72
CA ALA A 265 -5.55 -9.40 21.40
C ALA A 265 -4.75 -8.47 22.32
N MET A 266 -5.43 -7.47 22.91
CA MET A 266 -4.90 -6.62 23.96
C MET A 266 -5.96 -6.44 25.04
N LYS A 267 -5.56 -6.20 26.29
CA LYS A 267 -6.44 -5.81 27.39
C LYS A 267 -6.30 -4.33 27.68
N PHE A 268 -7.40 -3.60 27.72
CA PHE A 268 -7.38 -2.20 28.19
C PHE A 268 -6.97 -2.12 29.67
N GLU A 269 -6.04 -1.23 30.00
CA GLU A 269 -5.66 -0.91 31.39
C GLU A 269 -6.26 0.44 31.80
N ASN A 270 -5.82 1.53 31.18
CA ASN A 270 -6.28 2.88 31.50
C ASN A 270 -6.01 3.89 30.38
N VAL A 271 -6.69 5.03 30.44
CA VAL A 271 -6.36 6.22 29.65
C VAL A 271 -5.26 7.00 30.38
N LEU A 272 -4.20 7.37 29.66
CA LEU A 272 -3.04 8.10 30.18
C LEU A 272 -3.16 9.61 29.97
N SER A 273 -3.65 10.03 28.81
CA SER A 273 -3.88 11.44 28.51
C SER A 273 -4.99 11.60 27.48
N SER A 274 -5.69 12.74 27.50
CA SER A 274 -6.68 13.09 26.48
C SER A 274 -6.70 14.60 26.23
N LYS A 275 -6.65 14.99 24.95
CA LYS A 275 -6.85 16.36 24.46
C LYS A 275 -8.04 16.37 23.51
N ILE A 276 -8.99 17.27 23.73
CA ILE A 276 -10.29 17.27 23.03
C ILE A 276 -10.43 18.56 22.22
N TYR A 277 -10.50 18.41 20.90
CA TYR A 277 -10.58 19.50 19.94
C TYR A 277 -11.96 19.57 19.28
N PRO A 278 -12.40 20.76 18.82
CA PRO A 278 -13.57 20.87 17.96
C PRO A 278 -13.40 19.99 16.70
N GLY A 279 -14.43 19.22 16.37
CA GLY A 279 -14.51 18.47 15.13
C GLY A 279 -14.85 19.35 13.93
N LYS A 280 -14.94 18.74 12.74
CA LYS A 280 -15.23 19.47 11.49
C LYS A 280 -16.66 20.03 11.43
N THR A 281 -17.58 19.42 12.17
CA THR A 281 -19.00 19.80 12.22
C THR A 281 -19.41 20.10 13.65
N LYS A 282 -20.39 20.99 13.83
CA LYS A 282 -20.91 21.33 15.16
C LYS A 282 -21.41 20.07 15.89
N GLY A 283 -21.03 19.91 17.16
CA GLY A 283 -21.39 18.74 17.97
C GLY A 283 -20.56 17.47 17.69
N THR A 284 -19.45 17.60 16.96
CA THR A 284 -18.45 16.54 16.78
C THR A 284 -17.11 16.99 17.35
N TYR A 285 -16.29 16.03 17.78
CA TYR A 285 -15.03 16.31 18.47
C TYR A 285 -13.92 15.38 17.95
N GLU A 286 -12.70 15.89 17.88
CA GLU A 286 -11.47 15.11 17.65
C GLU A 286 -10.78 14.91 19.00
N VAL A 287 -10.64 13.67 19.43
CA VAL A 287 -10.04 13.30 20.72
C VAL A 287 -8.70 12.65 20.46
N GLN A 288 -7.62 13.33 20.84
CA GLN A 288 -6.29 12.73 20.84
C GLN A 288 -6.03 12.16 22.22
N THR A 289 -5.81 10.86 22.30
CA THR A 289 -5.70 10.14 23.57
C THR A 289 -4.55 9.16 23.53
N GLU A 290 -3.85 9.02 24.65
CA GLU A 290 -2.87 7.97 24.87
C GLU A 290 -3.47 6.98 25.87
N VAL A 291 -3.38 5.68 25.57
CA VAL A 291 -3.91 4.63 26.45
C VAL A 291 -2.83 3.59 26.74
N SER A 292 -2.88 2.99 27.93
CA SER A 292 -2.11 1.82 28.29
C SER A 292 -2.93 0.57 28.03
N MET A 293 -2.33 -0.40 27.37
CA MET A 293 -2.90 -1.73 27.12
C MET A 293 -1.90 -2.80 27.53
N ILE A 294 -2.40 -3.97 27.93
CA ILE A 294 -1.61 -5.12 28.35
C ILE A 294 -1.70 -6.20 27.28
N ASP A 295 -0.55 -6.68 26.82
CA ASP A 295 -0.48 -7.91 26.03
C ASP A 295 -0.83 -9.11 26.92
N PRO A 296 -1.91 -9.87 26.62
CA PRO A 296 -2.33 -11.00 27.44
C PRO A 296 -1.31 -12.15 27.52
N HIS A 297 -0.38 -12.24 26.57
CA HIS A 297 0.61 -13.32 26.49
C HIS A 297 1.88 -13.02 27.28
N SER A 298 2.42 -11.81 27.12
CA SER A 298 3.67 -11.40 27.77
C SER A 298 3.46 -10.61 29.06
N GLU A 299 2.21 -10.23 29.37
CA GLU A 299 1.83 -9.34 30.48
C GLU A 299 2.47 -7.93 30.39
N SER A 300 3.05 -7.59 29.24
CA SER A 300 3.73 -6.32 29.03
C SER A 300 2.73 -5.19 28.80
N LYS A 301 3.01 -4.03 29.40
CA LYS A 301 2.24 -2.80 29.21
C LYS A 301 2.78 -2.00 28.03
N MET A 302 1.89 -1.60 27.13
CA MET A 302 2.21 -0.87 25.91
C MET A 302 1.37 0.40 25.84
N LYS A 303 2.02 1.53 25.54
CA LYS A 303 1.33 2.80 25.29
C LYS A 303 0.99 2.91 23.82
N THR A 304 -0.24 3.31 23.53
CA THR A 304 -0.71 3.53 22.16
C THR A 304 -1.46 4.85 22.05
N GLY A 305 -1.10 5.65 21.04
CA GLY A 305 -1.78 6.90 20.72
C GLY A 305 -2.91 6.69 19.72
N TYR A 306 -4.09 7.23 20.03
CA TYR A 306 -5.26 7.21 19.17
C TYR A 306 -5.77 8.63 18.90
N THR A 307 -6.31 8.82 17.70
CA THR A 307 -7.18 9.95 17.36
C THR A 307 -8.58 9.40 17.08
N LEU A 308 -9.53 9.72 17.96
CA LEU A 308 -10.94 9.37 17.80
C LEU A 308 -11.70 10.56 17.25
N PHE A 309 -12.66 10.29 16.38
CA PHE A 309 -13.69 11.26 16.02
C PHE A 309 -14.97 10.82 16.69
N VAL A 310 -15.52 11.68 17.55
CA VAL A 310 -16.70 11.34 18.37
C VAL A 310 -17.84 12.30 18.09
N LYS A 311 -19.06 11.79 18.18
CA LYS A 311 -20.29 12.57 18.15
C LYS A 311 -21.22 12.10 19.27
N GLN A 312 -22.06 13.00 19.73
CA GLN A 312 -23.14 12.65 20.63
C GLN A 312 -24.34 12.14 19.82
N ASP A 313 -24.90 11.00 20.22
CA ASP A 313 -26.14 10.44 19.69
C ASP A 313 -27.12 10.20 20.85
N GLY A 314 -28.09 11.11 21.00
CA GLY A 314 -28.95 11.17 22.18
C GLY A 314 -28.14 11.37 23.47
N LYS A 315 -28.14 10.36 24.34
CA LYS A 315 -27.38 10.36 25.61
C LYS A 315 -26.04 9.62 25.52
N GLN A 316 -25.69 9.05 24.37
CA GLN A 316 -24.51 8.21 24.21
C GLN A 316 -23.47 8.88 23.32
N TRP A 317 -22.20 8.60 23.60
CA TRP A 317 -21.09 8.96 22.71
C TRP A 317 -20.83 7.81 21.74
N ILE A 318 -20.68 8.15 20.46
CA ILE A 318 -20.34 7.20 19.41
C ILE A 318 -19.05 7.65 18.74
N VAL A 319 -18.11 6.72 18.58
CA VAL A 319 -16.92 6.91 17.76
C VAL A 319 -17.31 6.74 16.29
N THR A 320 -17.13 7.78 15.49
CA THR A 320 -17.40 7.74 14.06
C THR A 320 -16.19 7.28 13.25
N ASP A 321 -14.98 7.50 13.76
CA ASP A 321 -13.73 7.08 13.13
C ASP A 321 -12.61 6.98 14.19
N LEU A 322 -11.62 6.12 13.94
CA LEU A 322 -10.49 5.86 14.85
C LEU A 322 -9.22 5.71 14.03
N LYS A 323 -8.15 6.42 14.43
CA LYS A 323 -6.83 6.34 13.80
C LYS A 323 -5.75 6.10 14.84
N THR A 324 -4.81 5.22 14.53
CA THR A 324 -3.59 5.02 15.32
C THR A 324 -2.53 6.01 14.84
N LYS A 325 -1.81 6.64 15.78
CA LYS A 325 -0.70 7.57 15.46
C LYS A 325 0.64 6.87 15.51
#